data_AF-A0A930N049-F1
#
_entry.id   AF-A0A930N049-F1
#
_cell.length_a   1.000
_cell.length_b   1.000
_cell.length_c   1.000
_cell.angle_alpha   90.00
_cell.angle_beta   90.00
_cell.angle_gamma   90.00
#
_symmetry.space_group_name_H-M   'P 1'
#
loop_
_entity.id
_entity.type
_entity.pdbx_description
1 polymer ?
#
loop_
_entity_poly.entity_id
_entity_poly.type
_entity_poly.pdbx_seq_one_letter_code
_entity_poly.pdbx_strand_id
1 'polypeptide(L)'
;DALPSPLGFHHFGERIDWQPARTTAAFPHTMTVYVDAALRRLYDTHDSSGALTFLVGQENRTAGHTVYLAPIVVEVDDALAEDVPYLRAVLRDAQYVRNAATVFAPADTSGPLDVTAQARAARTVGAEQMLVYRISGEKLRDAHETYRLTLERSVYDRDGNLLAAGARSAATGALTPMEVILYLFAQD
;
A
#
# COMPACT_ATOMS: atom_id res chain seq x y z
N ASP A 1 -32.49 -23.23 22.64
CA ASP A 1 -31.67 -22.54 23.64
C ASP A 1 -31.24 -21.17 23.16
N ALA A 2 -32.09 -20.18 23.42
CA ALA A 2 -31.73 -18.77 23.31
C ALA A 2 -31.50 -18.28 24.74
N LEU A 3 -30.27 -17.89 25.07
CA LEU A 3 -29.98 -17.25 26.35
C LEU A 3 -30.80 -15.95 26.43
N PRO A 4 -31.46 -15.66 27.57
CA PRO A 4 -32.18 -14.40 27.75
C PRO A 4 -31.20 -13.24 27.68
N SER A 5 -31.53 -12.17 26.93
CA SER A 5 -30.69 -10.97 26.81
C SER A 5 -30.46 -10.36 28.19
N PRO A 6 -29.21 -10.32 28.70
CA PRO A 6 -28.93 -9.69 29.98
C PRO A 6 -28.89 -8.19 29.76
N LEU A 7 -29.78 -7.47 30.46
CA LEU A 7 -29.90 -6.00 30.51
C LEU A 7 -30.45 -5.41 29.20
N GLY A 8 -31.52 -4.61 29.27
CA GLY A 8 -32.30 -4.07 28.15
C GLY A 8 -31.58 -3.09 27.21
N PHE A 9 -30.37 -3.42 26.78
CA PHE A 9 -29.64 -2.74 25.73
C PHE A 9 -30.15 -3.22 24.37
N HIS A 10 -30.79 -2.32 23.65
CA HIS A 10 -31.15 -2.55 22.25
C HIS A 10 -30.03 -2.01 21.37
N HIS A 11 -29.49 -2.87 20.50
CA HIS A 11 -28.57 -2.45 19.46
C HIS A 11 -29.27 -1.39 18.59
N PHE A 12 -28.68 -0.19 18.49
CA PHE A 12 -29.14 0.85 17.59
C PHE A 12 -28.18 0.96 16.40
N GLY A 13 -28.74 1.14 15.20
CA GLY A 13 -27.97 1.15 13.95
C GLY A 13 -27.74 -0.24 13.35
N GLU A 14 -27.01 -0.27 12.25
CA GLU A 14 -26.67 -1.48 11.49
C GLU A 14 -25.48 -2.20 12.13
N ARG A 15 -25.61 -3.51 12.37
CA ARG A 15 -24.48 -4.34 12.80
C ARG A 15 -23.68 -4.71 11.57
N ILE A 16 -22.42 -4.31 11.52
CA ILE A 16 -21.52 -4.72 10.45
C ILE A 16 -20.44 -5.64 11.00
N ASP A 17 -20.45 -6.88 10.54
CA ASP A 17 -19.45 -7.87 10.91
C ASP A 17 -18.19 -7.66 10.06
N TRP A 18 -17.06 -7.41 10.72
CA TRP A 18 -15.77 -7.24 10.06
C TRP A 18 -15.07 -8.59 9.95
N GLN A 19 -14.63 -8.94 8.75
CA GLN A 19 -13.91 -10.18 8.50
C GLN A 19 -12.41 -9.88 8.38
N PRO A 20 -11.58 -10.39 9.31
CA PRO A 20 -10.12 -10.29 9.18
C PRO A 20 -9.65 -10.93 7.88
N ALA A 21 -8.68 -10.29 7.21
CA ALA A 21 -7.99 -10.91 6.09
C ALA A 21 -7.20 -12.13 6.57
N ARG A 22 -7.12 -13.17 5.74
CA ARG A 22 -6.38 -14.39 6.07
C ARG A 22 -4.94 -14.10 6.48
N THR A 23 -4.28 -13.14 5.83
CA THR A 23 -2.89 -12.77 6.10
C THR A 23 -2.68 -12.05 7.43
N THR A 24 -3.76 -11.78 8.18
CA THR A 24 -3.74 -11.27 9.56
C THR A 24 -4.03 -12.35 10.61
N ALA A 25 -4.17 -13.62 10.21
CA ALA A 25 -4.54 -14.71 11.11
C ALA A 25 -3.51 -15.01 12.22
N ALA A 26 -2.25 -14.58 12.06
CA ALA A 26 -1.22 -14.66 13.10
C ALA A 26 -1.46 -13.73 14.30
N PHE A 27 -2.45 -12.84 14.22
CA PHE A 27 -2.74 -11.79 15.21
C PHE A 27 -4.09 -11.94 15.93
N PRO A 28 -4.55 -13.16 16.29
CA PRO A 28 -5.89 -13.30 16.84
C PRO A 28 -6.03 -12.43 18.11
N HIS A 29 -7.00 -11.51 18.07
CA HIS A 29 -7.33 -10.54 19.14
C HIS A 29 -6.40 -9.33 19.32
N THR A 30 -5.45 -9.09 18.40
CA THR A 30 -4.65 -7.84 18.42
C THR A 30 -5.41 -6.69 17.75
N MET A 31 -5.30 -5.48 18.30
CA MET A 31 -5.92 -4.27 17.74
C MET A 31 -5.58 -4.02 16.27
N THR A 32 -4.36 -4.37 15.86
CA THR A 32 -3.86 -4.33 14.49
C THR A 32 -4.79 -5.02 13.47
N VAL A 33 -5.44 -6.13 13.84
CA VAL A 33 -6.39 -6.82 12.94
C VAL A 33 -7.59 -5.94 12.62
N TYR A 34 -8.11 -5.23 13.62
CA TYR A 34 -9.24 -4.32 13.42
C TYR A 34 -8.83 -3.08 12.64
N VAL A 35 -7.62 -2.55 12.88
CA VAL A 35 -7.09 -1.42 12.09
C VAL A 35 -6.96 -1.82 10.62
N ASP A 36 -6.38 -2.98 10.33
CA ASP A 36 -6.24 -3.50 8.97
C ASP A 36 -7.60 -3.67 8.27
N ALA A 37 -8.57 -4.28 8.94
CA ALA A 37 -9.94 -4.44 8.43
C ALA A 37 -10.63 -3.07 8.19
N ALA A 38 -10.40 -2.08 9.06
CA ALA A 38 -10.90 -0.71 8.85
C ALA A 38 -10.32 -0.08 7.58
N LEU A 39 -9.01 -0.22 7.37
CA LEU A 39 -8.30 0.35 6.24
C LEU A 39 -8.77 -0.28 4.92
N ARG A 40 -8.91 -1.61 4.86
CA ARG A 40 -9.44 -2.30 3.68
C ARG A 40 -10.81 -1.79 3.32
N ARG A 41 -11.72 -1.74 4.30
CA ARG A 41 -13.08 -1.25 4.08
C ARG A 41 -13.08 0.20 3.60
N LEU A 42 -12.21 1.03 4.16
CA LEU A 42 -12.08 2.41 3.72
C LEU A 42 -11.67 2.45 2.25
N TYR A 43 -10.68 1.67 1.84
CA TYR A 43 -10.29 1.55 0.43
C TYR A 43 -11.39 0.97 -0.47
N ASP A 44 -12.19 0.01 0.03
CA ASP A 44 -13.29 -0.59 -0.73
C ASP A 44 -14.46 0.38 -0.95
N THR A 45 -14.63 1.36 -0.05
CA THR A 45 -15.76 2.31 -0.07
C THR A 45 -15.38 3.69 -0.58
N HIS A 46 -14.09 4.03 -0.60
CA HIS A 46 -13.62 5.31 -1.10
C HIS A 46 -13.60 5.31 -2.62
N ASP A 47 -14.14 6.37 -3.24
CA ASP A 47 -13.95 6.58 -4.66
C ASP A 47 -12.47 6.88 -4.93
N SER A 48 -11.85 6.11 -5.81
CA SER A 48 -10.41 6.15 -6.15
C SER A 48 -9.92 7.48 -6.77
N SER A 49 -10.78 8.50 -6.82
CA SER A 49 -10.53 9.81 -7.41
C SER A 49 -9.61 10.72 -6.58
N GLY A 50 -9.37 10.38 -5.29
CA GLY A 50 -8.47 11.12 -4.40
C GLY A 50 -7.64 10.22 -3.50
N ALA A 51 -6.48 10.72 -3.06
CA ALA A 51 -5.65 10.04 -2.06
C ALA A 51 -6.20 10.29 -0.65
N LEU A 52 -6.14 9.26 0.20
CA LEU A 52 -6.56 9.38 1.60
C LEU A 52 -5.48 10.12 2.42
N THR A 53 -5.66 11.43 2.58
CA THR A 53 -4.70 12.34 3.23
C THR A 53 -4.56 12.18 4.75
N PHE A 54 -5.31 11.27 5.38
CA PHE A 54 -5.23 11.05 6.84
C PHE A 54 -4.12 10.08 7.25
N LEU A 55 -3.55 9.30 6.33
CA LEU A 55 -2.63 8.21 6.70
C LEU A 55 -1.20 8.64 7.01
N VAL A 56 -0.79 9.88 6.74
CA VAL A 56 0.55 10.39 7.11
C VAL A 56 0.45 11.92 7.34
N GLY A 57 1.27 12.45 8.27
CA GLY A 57 1.31 13.86 8.67
C GLY A 57 1.96 14.81 7.63
N GLN A 58 2.19 16.07 8.02
CA GLN A 58 2.66 17.13 7.12
C GLN A 58 4.01 16.80 6.46
N GLU A 59 4.00 16.62 5.13
CA GLU A 59 5.17 16.37 4.30
C GLU A 59 5.39 17.52 3.31
N ASN A 60 6.66 17.94 3.10
CA ASN A 60 7.03 18.68 1.89
C ASN A 60 8.55 18.66 1.57
N ARG A 61 9.15 17.49 1.33
CA ARG A 61 10.57 17.41 0.86
C ARG A 61 10.75 17.87 -0.59
N THR A 62 9.68 17.91 -1.38
CA THR A 62 9.69 18.26 -2.82
C THR A 62 8.93 19.55 -3.12
N ALA A 63 8.81 20.47 -2.17
CA ALA A 63 8.20 21.78 -2.40
C ALA A 63 8.82 22.45 -3.64
N GLY A 64 8.08 22.45 -4.75
CA GLY A 64 8.51 23.01 -6.04
C GLY A 64 8.91 22.00 -7.14
N HIS A 65 8.94 20.69 -6.89
CA HIS A 65 9.38 19.68 -7.86
C HIS A 65 8.33 18.61 -8.13
N THR A 66 7.87 18.50 -9.38
CA THR A 66 6.90 17.48 -9.82
C THR A 66 7.57 16.12 -9.95
N VAL A 67 6.97 15.10 -9.34
CA VAL A 67 7.43 13.71 -9.41
C VAL A 67 6.37 12.85 -10.11
N TYR A 68 6.78 11.98 -11.02
CA TYR A 68 5.89 11.02 -11.65
C TYR A 68 6.02 9.65 -10.96
N LEU A 69 4.91 9.08 -10.49
CA LEU A 69 4.88 7.70 -10.00
C LEU A 69 4.37 6.76 -11.09
N ALA A 70 5.24 5.89 -11.59
CA ALA A 70 4.86 4.82 -12.51
C ALA A 70 3.96 3.77 -11.82
N PRO A 71 3.25 2.90 -12.57
CA PRO A 71 2.42 1.86 -11.98
C PRO A 71 3.21 0.99 -10.99
N ILE A 72 2.65 0.76 -9.80
CA ILE A 72 3.28 -0.06 -8.75
C ILE A 72 3.18 -1.53 -9.15
N VAL A 73 4.35 -2.14 -9.41
CA VAL A 73 4.46 -3.57 -9.73
C VAL A 73 4.36 -4.36 -8.43
N VAL A 74 3.55 -5.43 -8.42
CA VAL A 74 3.36 -6.28 -7.24
C VAL A 74 3.47 -7.75 -7.68
N GLU A 75 4.45 -8.44 -7.12
CA GLU A 75 4.79 -9.84 -7.41
C GLU A 75 4.83 -10.62 -6.09
N VAL A 76 3.69 -11.16 -5.69
CA VAL A 76 3.52 -11.81 -4.39
C VAL A 76 3.01 -13.24 -4.54
N ASP A 77 3.30 -14.09 -3.56
CA ASP A 77 2.69 -15.42 -3.42
C ASP A 77 1.16 -15.34 -3.42
N ASP A 78 0.49 -16.40 -3.92
CA ASP A 78 -0.97 -16.48 -4.02
C ASP A 78 -1.70 -16.19 -2.69
N ALA A 79 -1.06 -16.50 -1.56
CA ALA A 79 -1.63 -16.23 -0.24
C ALA A 79 -1.79 -14.72 0.08
N LEU A 80 -1.05 -13.85 -0.61
CA LEU A 80 -1.12 -12.39 -0.51
C LEU A 80 -1.93 -11.76 -1.67
N ALA A 81 -2.54 -12.56 -2.55
CA ALA A 81 -3.23 -12.05 -3.74
C ALA A 81 -4.36 -11.07 -3.39
N GLU A 82 -5.11 -11.34 -2.31
CA GLU A 82 -6.18 -10.46 -1.80
C GLU A 82 -5.63 -9.14 -1.22
N ASP A 83 -4.35 -9.10 -0.83
CA ASP A 83 -3.72 -7.90 -0.27
C ASP A 83 -3.26 -6.92 -1.35
N VAL A 84 -2.96 -7.40 -2.56
CA VAL A 84 -2.39 -6.63 -3.68
C VAL A 84 -3.04 -5.26 -3.92
N PRO A 85 -4.39 -5.12 -4.04
CA PRO A 85 -4.99 -3.80 -4.26
C PRO A 85 -4.70 -2.84 -3.10
N TYR A 86 -4.71 -3.33 -1.86
CA TYR A 86 -4.47 -2.53 -0.67
C TYR A 86 -2.99 -2.14 -0.52
N LEU A 87 -2.05 -3.04 -0.84
CA LEU A 87 -0.61 -2.73 -0.85
C LEU A 87 -0.28 -1.62 -1.86
N ARG A 88 -0.94 -1.61 -3.02
CA ARG A 88 -0.80 -0.51 -4.00
C ARG A 88 -1.41 0.78 -3.47
N ALA A 89 -2.63 0.72 -2.93
CA ALA A 89 -3.35 1.89 -2.48
C ALA A 89 -2.63 2.60 -1.32
N VAL A 90 -2.16 1.84 -0.32
CA VAL A 90 -1.47 2.39 0.84
C VAL A 90 -0.13 3.03 0.47
N LEU A 91 0.64 2.43 -0.46
CA LEU A 91 1.89 3.00 -0.94
C LEU A 91 1.65 4.24 -1.82
N ARG A 92 0.60 4.23 -2.65
CA ARG A 92 0.18 5.38 -3.44
C ARG A 92 -0.16 6.57 -2.55
N ASP A 93 -0.96 6.35 -1.50
CA ASP A 93 -1.36 7.40 -0.57
C ASP A 93 -0.17 7.92 0.23
N ALA A 94 0.68 7.03 0.74
CA ALA A 94 1.92 7.42 1.43
C ALA A 94 2.83 8.27 0.53
N GLN A 95 2.92 7.94 -0.76
CA GLN A 95 3.67 8.70 -1.75
C GLN A 95 3.01 10.05 -2.11
N TYR A 96 1.67 10.12 -2.06
CA TYR A 96 0.93 11.36 -2.27
C TYR A 96 1.17 12.34 -1.12
N VAL A 97 1.01 11.88 0.12
CA VAL A 97 1.33 12.71 1.30
C VAL A 97 2.80 13.12 1.20
N ARG A 98 3.68 12.15 0.84
CA ARG A 98 5.05 12.28 0.34
C ARG A 98 5.51 13.68 -0.03
N ASN A 99 4.83 14.09 -1.09
CA ASN A 99 5.32 14.95 -2.12
C ASN A 99 4.13 15.72 -2.65
N ALA A 100 4.15 17.04 -2.42
CA ALA A 100 3.03 17.91 -2.74
C ALA A 100 2.63 17.94 -4.23
N ALA A 101 3.49 17.46 -5.14
CA ALA A 101 3.27 17.46 -6.58
C ALA A 101 3.55 16.09 -7.23
N THR A 102 2.93 15.01 -6.73
CA THR A 102 3.00 13.69 -7.39
C THR A 102 1.95 13.55 -8.48
N VAL A 103 2.37 13.24 -9.71
CA VAL A 103 1.51 12.80 -10.80
C VAL A 103 1.56 11.28 -10.90
N PHE A 104 0.41 10.63 -10.76
CA PHE A 104 0.32 9.17 -10.85
C PHE A 104 0.05 8.74 -12.28
N ALA A 105 0.78 7.72 -12.72
CA ALA A 105 0.41 6.97 -13.90
C ALA A 105 -1.02 6.42 -13.78
N PRO A 106 -1.74 6.29 -14.90
CA PRO A 106 -2.95 5.47 -14.95
C PRO A 106 -2.66 4.07 -14.39
N ALA A 107 -3.64 3.46 -13.74
CA ALA A 107 -3.51 2.09 -13.28
C ALA A 107 -3.33 1.18 -14.50
N ASP A 108 -2.11 0.71 -14.73
CA ASP A 108 -1.82 -0.26 -15.78
C ASP A 108 -1.98 -1.68 -15.19
N THR A 109 -2.77 -2.50 -15.85
CA THR A 109 -3.24 -3.80 -15.35
C THR A 109 -2.61 -4.99 -16.08
N SER A 110 -1.66 -4.79 -17.01
CA SER A 110 -1.10 -5.91 -17.76
C SER A 110 0.33 -5.71 -18.25
N GLY A 111 1.26 -6.50 -17.70
CA GLY A 111 2.58 -6.75 -18.28
C GLY A 111 3.75 -6.14 -17.51
N PRO A 112 5.00 -6.42 -17.95
CA PRO A 112 6.19 -5.84 -17.36
C PRO A 112 6.19 -4.32 -17.54
N LEU A 113 6.68 -3.59 -16.53
CA LEU A 113 6.79 -2.15 -16.60
C LEU A 113 7.79 -1.72 -17.70
N ASP A 114 7.30 -1.02 -18.72
CA ASP A 114 8.16 -0.37 -19.71
C ASP A 114 8.66 0.99 -19.19
N VAL A 115 9.87 0.98 -18.62
CA VAL A 115 10.54 2.18 -18.10
C VAL A 115 10.65 3.29 -19.15
N THR A 116 10.87 2.94 -20.42
CA THR A 116 11.04 3.94 -21.49
C THR A 116 9.72 4.64 -21.79
N ALA A 117 8.62 3.88 -21.86
CA ALA A 117 7.28 4.44 -22.03
C ALA A 117 6.90 5.34 -20.84
N GLN A 118 7.19 4.90 -19.61
CA GLN A 118 6.88 5.65 -18.41
C GLN A 118 7.74 6.93 -18.29
N ALA A 119 9.02 6.90 -18.67
CA ALA A 119 9.86 8.10 -18.73
C ALA A 119 9.34 9.12 -19.75
N ARG A 120 8.75 8.65 -20.87
CA ARG A 120 8.08 9.52 -21.84
C ARG A 120 6.81 10.16 -21.26
N ALA A 121 6.01 9.39 -20.53
CA ALA A 121 4.84 9.91 -19.84
C ALA A 121 5.22 10.95 -18.77
N ALA A 122 6.23 10.66 -17.95
CA ALA A 122 6.77 11.56 -16.94
C ALA A 122 7.20 12.92 -17.54
N ARG A 123 7.91 12.91 -18.67
CA ARG A 123 8.27 14.14 -19.39
C ARG A 123 7.07 14.93 -19.89
N THR A 124 6.02 14.25 -20.34
CA THR A 124 4.82 14.90 -20.89
C THR A 124 4.07 15.68 -19.81
N VAL A 125 4.16 15.25 -18.56
CA VAL A 125 3.58 15.95 -17.40
C VAL A 125 4.57 16.88 -16.69
N GLY A 126 5.76 17.08 -17.27
CA GLY A 126 6.79 17.98 -16.72
C GLY A 126 7.43 17.48 -15.42
N ALA A 127 7.40 16.17 -15.15
CA ALA A 127 8.06 15.61 -13.97
C ALA A 127 9.59 15.64 -14.14
N GLU A 128 10.29 16.08 -13.10
CA GLU A 128 11.75 16.10 -13.09
C GLU A 128 12.34 14.71 -12.81
N GLN A 129 11.59 13.90 -12.08
CA GLN A 129 11.96 12.54 -11.69
C GLN A 129 10.78 11.59 -11.86
N MET A 130 11.10 10.35 -12.18
CA MET A 130 10.17 9.23 -12.18
C MET A 130 10.53 8.25 -11.07
N LEU A 131 9.53 7.85 -10.29
CA LEU A 131 9.64 6.79 -9.29
C LEU A 131 9.00 5.51 -9.82
N VAL A 132 9.69 4.41 -9.60
CA VAL A 132 9.21 3.06 -9.86
C VAL A 132 9.30 2.28 -8.56
N TYR A 133 8.16 1.74 -8.11
CA TYR A 133 8.12 0.82 -6.98
C TYR A 133 7.81 -0.60 -7.46
N ARG A 134 8.49 -1.57 -6.85
CA ARG A 134 8.15 -2.98 -6.95
C ARG A 134 7.99 -3.55 -5.55
N ILE A 135 6.84 -4.18 -5.31
CA ILE A 135 6.57 -4.94 -4.09
C ILE A 135 6.72 -6.41 -4.45
N SER A 136 7.55 -7.14 -3.71
CA SER A 136 7.55 -8.59 -3.75
C SER A 136 7.24 -9.18 -2.39
N GLY A 137 6.66 -10.37 -2.38
CA GLY A 137 6.20 -10.99 -1.14
C GLY A 137 6.17 -12.50 -1.21
N GLU A 138 6.74 -13.15 -0.20
CA GLU A 138 6.77 -14.61 -0.10
C GLU A 138 6.33 -15.07 1.28
N LYS A 139 5.66 -16.22 1.35
CA LYS A 139 5.31 -16.87 2.60
C LYS A 139 6.53 -17.52 3.23
N LEU A 140 6.76 -17.25 4.51
CA LEU A 140 7.80 -17.94 5.26
C LEU A 140 7.32 -19.36 5.58
N ARG A 141 8.06 -20.37 5.08
CA ARG A 141 7.66 -21.78 5.10
C ARG A 141 7.31 -22.30 6.50
N ASP A 142 8.13 -21.95 7.49
CA ASP A 142 8.04 -22.50 8.84
C ASP A 142 7.36 -21.55 9.84
N ALA A 143 6.72 -20.48 9.36
CA ALA A 143 6.04 -19.50 10.20
C ALA A 143 4.55 -19.42 9.84
N HIS A 144 3.70 -19.50 10.87
CA HIS A 144 2.25 -19.47 10.68
C HIS A 144 1.80 -18.12 10.12
N GLU A 145 1.23 -18.14 8.90
CA GLU A 145 0.67 -16.96 8.21
C GLU A 145 1.57 -15.71 8.31
N THR A 146 2.89 -15.93 8.18
CA THR A 146 3.91 -14.88 8.20
C THR A 146 4.56 -14.77 6.83
N TYR A 147 4.77 -13.54 6.38
CA TYR A 147 5.25 -13.22 5.04
C TYR A 147 6.47 -12.32 5.12
N ARG A 148 7.42 -12.47 4.21
CA ARG A 148 8.49 -11.50 3.99
C ARG A 148 8.11 -10.64 2.79
N LEU A 149 7.99 -9.34 3.02
CA LEU A 149 7.76 -8.35 1.97
C LEU A 149 9.04 -7.60 1.68
N THR A 150 9.27 -7.30 0.41
CA THR A 150 10.36 -6.44 -0.07
C THR A 150 9.76 -5.29 -0.83
N LEU A 151 10.17 -4.07 -0.50
CA LEU A 151 9.87 -2.86 -1.24
C LEU A 151 11.13 -2.40 -1.94
N GLU A 152 11.08 -2.41 -3.27
CA GLU A 152 12.13 -1.86 -4.12
C GLU A 152 11.69 -0.51 -4.67
N ARG A 153 12.62 0.42 -4.72
CA ARG A 153 12.44 1.75 -5.28
C ARG A 153 13.57 2.04 -6.25
N SER A 154 13.20 2.47 -7.46
CA SER A 154 14.12 3.01 -8.45
C SER A 154 13.70 4.43 -8.81
N VAL A 155 14.67 5.34 -8.85
CA VAL A 155 14.51 6.75 -9.21
C VAL A 155 15.19 6.97 -10.55
N TYR A 156 14.47 7.52 -11.50
CA TYR A 156 14.97 7.84 -12.83
C TYR A 156 14.92 9.34 -13.06
N ASP A 157 15.87 9.86 -13.83
CA ASP A 157 15.79 11.22 -14.35
C ASP A 157 14.75 11.33 -15.49
N ARG A 158 14.55 12.56 -15.98
CA ARG A 158 13.65 12.86 -17.11
C ARG A 158 13.98 12.09 -18.39
N ASP A 159 15.23 11.67 -18.57
CA ASP A 159 15.69 11.00 -19.79
C ASP A 159 15.59 9.47 -19.67
N GLY A 160 15.17 8.97 -18.50
CA GLY A 160 15.01 7.55 -18.20
C GLY A 160 16.28 6.88 -17.68
N ASN A 161 17.30 7.66 -17.31
CA ASN A 161 18.51 7.11 -16.71
C ASN A 161 18.28 6.86 -15.22
N LEU A 162 18.76 5.71 -14.73
CA LEU A 162 18.67 5.36 -13.32
C LEU A 162 19.58 6.26 -12.48
N LEU A 163 19.00 7.01 -11.54
CA LEU A 163 19.71 7.88 -10.60
C LEU A 163 20.03 7.16 -9.29
N ALA A 164 19.07 6.40 -8.76
CA ALA A 164 19.20 5.69 -7.51
C ALA A 164 18.30 4.45 -7.51
N ALA A 165 18.74 3.39 -6.84
CA ALA A 165 17.93 2.21 -6.57
C ALA A 165 18.20 1.70 -5.15
N GLY A 166 17.15 1.19 -4.51
CA GLY A 166 17.24 0.60 -3.18
C GLY A 166 16.17 -0.45 -2.97
N ALA A 167 16.46 -1.40 -2.09
CA ALA A 167 15.53 -2.45 -1.70
C ALA A 167 15.57 -2.61 -0.17
N ARG A 168 14.41 -2.72 0.45
CA ARG A 168 14.27 -3.00 1.88
C ARG A 168 13.29 -4.13 2.07
N SER A 169 13.53 -4.98 3.06
CA SER A 169 12.64 -6.10 3.36
C SER A 169 12.39 -6.25 4.85
N ALA A 170 11.19 -6.73 5.18
CA ALA A 170 10.78 -7.04 6.55
C ALA A 170 9.73 -8.15 6.54
N ALA A 171 9.61 -8.85 7.66
CA ALA A 171 8.57 -9.85 7.86
C ALA A 171 7.32 -9.23 8.52
N THR A 172 6.13 -9.75 8.22
CA THR A 172 4.83 -9.39 8.82
C THR A 172 4.69 -9.86 10.27
N GLY A 173 5.75 -9.82 11.07
CA GLY A 173 5.78 -10.42 12.41
C GLY A 173 4.78 -9.77 13.37
N ALA A 174 5.00 -8.51 13.74
CA ALA A 174 4.09 -7.72 14.59
C ALA A 174 3.18 -6.78 13.79
N LEU A 175 3.30 -6.80 12.45
CA LEU A 175 2.71 -5.85 11.52
C LEU A 175 1.94 -6.58 10.44
N THR A 176 0.80 -6.06 9.99
CA THR A 176 0.10 -6.58 8.81
C THR A 176 0.89 -6.31 7.52
N PRO A 177 0.56 -6.97 6.40
CA PRO A 177 1.18 -6.65 5.11
C PRO A 177 1.14 -5.15 4.74
N MET A 178 0.02 -4.47 4.97
CA MET A 178 -0.10 -3.02 4.71
C MET A 178 0.84 -2.20 5.61
N GLU A 179 0.89 -2.54 6.91
CA GLU A 179 1.77 -1.86 7.87
C GLU A 179 3.26 -2.10 7.55
N VAL A 180 3.64 -3.29 7.09
CA VAL A 180 5.01 -3.57 6.64
C VAL A 180 5.40 -2.70 5.45
N ILE A 181 4.53 -2.54 4.45
CA ILE A 181 4.83 -1.66 3.31
C ILE A 181 5.03 -0.21 3.75
N LEU A 182 4.18 0.29 4.64
CA LEU A 182 4.34 1.63 5.22
C LEU A 182 5.64 1.76 6.03
N TYR A 183 5.98 0.75 6.83
CA TYR A 183 7.23 0.69 7.58
C TYR A 183 8.45 0.73 6.66
N LEU A 184 8.46 -0.06 5.57
CA LEU A 184 9.55 -0.07 4.59
C LEU A 184 9.65 1.26 3.83
N PHE A 185 8.52 1.89 3.52
CA PHE A 185 8.46 3.19 2.86
C PHE A 185 8.98 4.31 3.77
N ALA A 186 8.64 4.31 5.06
CA ALA A 186 9.07 5.33 6.01
C ALA A 186 10.59 5.38 6.23
N GLN A 187 11.29 4.28 5.92
CA GLN A 187 12.76 4.19 5.97
C GLN A 187 13.47 4.76 4.73
N ASP A 188 12.70 5.19 3.72
CA ASP A 188 13.21 5.88 2.53
C ASP A 188 13.46 7.38 2.76
#